data_AF-A0A1W9LLR1-F1
#
_entry.id   AF-A0A1W9LLR1-F1
#
_cell.length_a   1.000
_cell.length_b   1.000
_cell.length_c   1.000
_cell.angle_alpha   90.00
_cell.angle_beta   90.00
_cell.angle_gamma   90.00
#
_symmetry.space_group_name_H-M   'P 1'
#
loop_
_entity.id
_entity.type
_entity.pdbx_description
1 polymer ?
#
loop_
_entity_poly.entity_id
_entity_poly.type
_entity_poly.pdbx_seq_one_letter_code
_entity_poly.pdbx_strand_id
1 'polypeptide(L)'
;MPDRIDSIQDLDHEQTARLIIDMFHRIIVHYALWYTEIRHQMGTEKALEALKTASERGYEIQMKRLGKVLGFEMKDGIPLPMLNMSKEKLSDLMDCAAANWIANDGVWFQAVEFTNGMIDAKRCNDTCWAHFSPFEAWTIRRFLNLPDNPGLEGLKRALNFRIYARLNTQSVIDDSPNSFIFRMNECRVQSARKRKGLDDYPCKSGGMVEYTYFARSIDSRIITECIGCPPDRHPEDWFCAWRFILKE
;
A
#
# COMPACT_ATOMS: atom_id res chain seq x y z
N MET A 1 39.93 5.44 -17.87
CA MET A 1 39.33 4.66 -16.77
C MET A 1 38.47 5.64 -15.99
N PRO A 2 37.22 5.32 -15.63
CA PRO A 2 36.51 6.18 -14.67
C PRO A 2 37.41 6.34 -13.44
N ASP A 3 37.50 7.55 -12.89
CA ASP A 3 38.35 7.85 -11.75
C ASP A 3 38.05 6.86 -10.62
N ARG A 4 39.12 6.35 -10.00
CA ARG A 4 39.01 5.36 -8.93
C ARG A 4 38.41 6.04 -7.70
N ILE A 5 37.23 5.59 -7.28
CA ILE A 5 36.52 6.07 -6.08
C ILE A 5 36.85 5.12 -4.93
N ASP A 6 37.63 5.57 -3.95
CA ASP A 6 37.99 4.78 -2.77
C ASP A 6 37.27 5.28 -1.49
N SER A 7 36.76 6.52 -1.50
CA SER A 7 36.10 7.17 -0.37
C SER A 7 34.96 8.12 -0.79
N ILE A 8 34.12 8.55 0.17
CA ILE A 8 33.03 9.52 -0.08
C ILE A 8 33.59 10.88 -0.51
N GLN A 9 34.81 11.21 -0.08
CA GLN A 9 35.47 12.48 -0.43
C GLN A 9 35.90 12.54 -1.90
N ASP A 10 36.00 11.39 -2.56
CA ASP A 10 36.38 11.30 -3.98
C ASP A 10 35.19 11.50 -4.91
N LEU A 11 33.96 11.55 -4.37
CA LEU A 11 32.75 11.67 -5.17
C LEU A 11 32.63 13.06 -5.78
N ASP A 12 32.38 13.09 -7.08
CA ASP A 12 31.94 14.33 -7.73
C ASP A 12 30.52 14.73 -7.28
N HIS A 13 30.03 15.86 -7.80
CA HIS A 13 28.72 16.38 -7.46
C HIS A 13 27.56 15.41 -7.79
N GLU A 14 27.59 14.80 -8.97
CA GLU A 14 26.53 13.90 -9.42
C GLU A 14 26.56 12.58 -8.63
N GLN A 15 27.76 12.03 -8.43
CA GLN A 15 27.98 10.83 -7.63
C GLN A 15 27.54 11.02 -6.18
N THR A 16 27.83 12.18 -5.60
CA THR A 16 27.36 12.55 -4.25
C THR A 16 25.83 12.58 -4.18
N ALA A 17 25.17 13.23 -5.16
CA ALA A 17 23.71 13.29 -5.21
C ALA A 17 23.09 11.88 -5.37
N ARG A 18 23.68 11.02 -6.20
CA ARG A 18 23.24 9.62 -6.38
C ARG A 18 23.38 8.82 -5.10
N LEU A 19 24.50 8.97 -4.39
CA LEU A 19 24.72 8.28 -3.11
C LEU A 19 23.68 8.71 -2.06
N ILE A 20 23.29 9.98 -2.01
CA ILE A 20 22.23 10.45 -1.10
C ILE A 20 20.89 9.73 -1.38
N ILE A 21 20.49 9.61 -2.65
CA ILE A 21 19.25 8.90 -3.02
C ILE A 21 19.33 7.43 -2.59
N ASP A 22 20.46 6.78 -2.84
CA ASP A 22 20.71 5.40 -2.42
C ASP A 22 20.68 5.23 -0.89
N MET A 23 21.22 6.19 -0.13
CA MET A 23 21.12 6.19 1.33
C MET A 23 19.66 6.22 1.82
N PHE A 24 18.78 7.00 1.18
CA PHE A 24 17.35 6.96 1.50
C PHE A 24 16.70 5.61 1.15
N HIS A 25 17.08 5.01 0.02
CA HIS A 25 16.63 3.67 -0.33
C HIS A 25 17.02 2.65 0.75
N ARG A 26 18.28 2.68 1.22
CA ARG A 26 18.76 1.83 2.32
C ARG A 26 17.98 2.04 3.61
N ILE A 27 17.60 3.28 3.92
CA ILE A 27 16.75 3.59 5.09
C ILE A 27 15.37 2.92 4.94
N ILE A 28 14.74 3.01 3.77
CA ILE A 28 13.42 2.40 3.52
C ILE A 28 13.49 0.87 3.68
N VAL A 29 14.49 0.24 3.05
CA VAL A 29 14.68 -1.22 3.15
C VAL A 29 14.96 -1.64 4.59
N HIS A 30 15.87 -0.95 5.27
CA HIS A 30 16.21 -1.26 6.66
C HIS A 30 15.01 -1.07 7.60
N TYR A 31 14.18 -0.05 7.37
CA TYR A 31 12.94 0.16 8.11
C TYR A 31 11.95 -1.00 7.92
N ALA A 32 11.76 -1.45 6.68
CA ALA A 32 10.92 -2.60 6.36
C ALA A 32 11.45 -3.91 6.96
N LEU A 33 12.79 -4.10 7.00
CA LEU A 33 13.43 -5.25 7.65
C LEU A 33 13.20 -5.26 9.16
N TRP A 34 13.35 -4.12 9.85
CA TRP A 34 13.02 -4.01 11.28
C TRP A 34 11.60 -4.45 11.59
N TYR A 35 10.63 -3.93 10.82
CA TYR A 35 9.24 -4.32 11.00
C TYR A 35 9.01 -5.81 10.71
N THR A 36 9.67 -6.34 9.67
CA THR A 36 9.59 -7.76 9.30
C THR A 36 10.15 -8.67 10.39
N GLU A 37 11.32 -8.35 10.95
CA GLU A 37 11.95 -9.14 12.01
C GLU A 37 11.14 -9.07 13.31
N ILE A 38 10.63 -7.91 13.72
CA ILE A 38 9.77 -7.83 14.90
C ILE A 38 8.51 -8.69 14.70
N ARG A 39 7.90 -8.64 13.51
CA ARG A 39 6.75 -9.50 13.20
C ARG A 39 7.11 -10.98 13.26
N HIS A 40 8.28 -11.37 12.75
CA HIS A 40 8.75 -12.76 12.77
C HIS A 40 9.05 -13.25 14.20
N GLN A 41 9.75 -12.45 15.00
CA GLN A 41 10.23 -12.83 16.34
C GLN A 41 9.16 -12.67 17.44
N MET A 42 8.29 -11.66 17.30
CA MET A 42 7.40 -11.20 18.39
C MET A 42 5.92 -11.22 18.00
N GLY A 43 5.59 -11.54 16.76
CA GLY A 43 4.22 -11.56 16.23
C GLY A 43 3.72 -10.18 15.79
N THR A 44 2.63 -10.18 15.01
CA THR A 44 2.09 -8.98 14.34
C THR A 44 1.61 -7.90 15.31
N GLU A 45 0.96 -8.27 16.42
CA GLU A 45 0.42 -7.30 17.38
C GLU A 45 1.52 -6.44 18.00
N LYS A 46 2.56 -7.08 18.56
CA LYS A 46 3.75 -6.40 19.09
C LYS A 46 4.49 -5.61 18.01
N ALA A 47 4.53 -6.12 16.78
CA ALA A 47 5.14 -5.39 15.67
C ALA A 47 4.41 -4.09 15.33
N LEU A 48 3.08 -4.08 15.34
CA LEU A 48 2.28 -2.88 15.10
C LEU A 48 2.39 -1.87 16.26
N GLU A 49 2.47 -2.33 17.50
CA GLU A 49 2.73 -1.47 18.66
C GLU A 49 4.11 -0.81 18.59
N ALA A 50 5.16 -1.60 18.27
CA ALA A 50 6.49 -1.08 18.06
C ALA A 50 6.52 -0.09 16.88
N LEU A 51 5.82 -0.42 15.78
CA LEU A 51 5.71 0.42 14.59
C LEU A 51 5.05 1.76 14.88
N LYS A 52 4.00 1.81 15.71
CA LYS A 52 3.39 3.07 16.19
C LYS A 52 4.46 4.02 16.73
N THR A 53 5.21 3.53 17.70
CA THR A 53 6.21 4.34 18.39
C THR A 53 7.36 4.73 17.47
N ALA A 54 7.86 3.77 16.67
CA ALA A 54 9.00 3.98 15.78
C ALA A 54 8.67 4.88 14.58
N SER A 55 7.47 4.76 13.99
CA SER A 55 7.03 5.59 12.86
C SER A 55 6.88 7.05 13.27
N GLU A 56 6.14 7.35 14.34
CA GLU A 56 5.88 8.72 14.80
C GLU A 56 7.19 9.43 15.20
N ARG A 57 7.96 8.81 16.10
CA ARG A 57 9.21 9.39 16.60
C ARG A 57 10.29 9.42 15.52
N GLY A 58 10.43 8.34 14.76
CA GLY A 58 11.44 8.22 13.70
C GLY A 58 11.21 9.21 12.57
N TYR A 59 9.95 9.43 12.19
CA TYR A 59 9.58 10.43 11.18
C TYR A 59 9.92 11.85 11.65
N GLU A 60 9.51 12.24 12.85
CA GLU A 60 9.76 13.59 13.38
C GLU A 60 11.27 13.91 13.42
N ILE A 61 12.08 12.99 13.94
CA ILE A 61 13.54 13.15 14.02
C ILE A 61 14.15 13.32 12.63
N GLN A 62 13.78 12.45 11.68
CA GLN A 62 14.33 12.49 10.32
C GLN A 62 13.92 13.75 9.59
N MET A 63 12.64 14.10 9.62
CA MET A 63 12.13 15.28 8.92
C MET A 63 12.66 16.59 9.50
N LYS A 64 12.86 16.70 10.81
CA LYS A 64 13.50 17.86 11.42
C LYS A 64 14.96 18.01 10.95
N ARG A 65 15.71 16.91 10.81
CA ARG A 65 17.08 16.93 10.29
C ARG A 65 17.11 17.32 8.82
N LEU A 66 16.22 16.75 8.01
CA LEU A 66 16.09 17.08 6.59
C LEU A 66 15.66 18.52 6.39
N GLY A 67 14.70 19.02 7.17
CA GLY A 67 14.26 20.41 7.12
C GLY A 67 15.40 21.40 7.38
N LYS A 68 16.29 21.11 8.34
CA LYS A 68 17.48 21.92 8.60
C LYS A 68 18.44 21.97 7.41
N VAL A 69 18.62 20.86 6.69
CA VAL A 69 19.56 20.77 5.56
C VAL A 69 18.94 21.31 4.27
N LEU A 70 17.66 21.04 4.02
CA LEU A 70 16.94 21.37 2.79
C LEU A 70 16.18 22.70 2.86
N GLY A 71 16.17 23.37 4.02
CA GLY A 71 15.62 24.71 4.18
C GLY A 71 14.11 24.76 4.30
N PHE A 72 13.47 23.79 4.97
CA PHE A 72 12.03 23.84 5.25
C PHE A 72 11.71 23.65 6.74
N GLU A 73 10.61 24.26 7.16
CA GLU A 73 10.09 24.16 8.53
C GLU A 73 9.08 23.03 8.68
N MET A 74 8.87 22.59 9.92
CA MET A 74 7.86 21.61 10.31
C MET A 74 6.82 22.27 11.22
N LYS A 75 5.55 21.95 11.04
CA LYS A 75 4.45 22.35 11.93
C LYS A 75 3.59 21.12 12.26
N ASP A 76 3.44 20.82 13.55
CA ASP A 76 2.65 19.69 14.05
C ASP A 76 2.98 18.35 13.37
N GLY A 77 4.28 18.11 13.09
CA GLY A 77 4.73 16.91 12.39
C GLY A 77 4.45 16.90 10.89
N ILE A 78 4.16 18.04 10.26
CA ILE A 78 3.93 18.15 8.81
C ILE A 78 4.90 19.18 8.22
N PRO A 79 5.55 18.92 7.07
CA PRO A 79 6.35 19.92 6.38
C PRO A 79 5.50 21.14 6.02
N LEU A 80 5.94 22.34 6.43
CA LEU A 80 5.24 23.59 6.14
C LEU A 80 4.98 23.80 4.63
N PRO A 81 5.89 23.43 3.71
CA PRO A 81 5.59 23.49 2.28
C PRO A 81 4.38 22.65 1.87
N MET A 82 4.13 21.50 2.51
CA MET A 82 2.93 20.69 2.24
C MET A 82 1.67 21.33 2.82
N LEU A 83 1.74 21.88 4.04
CA LEU A 83 0.60 22.58 4.65
C LEU A 83 0.16 23.82 3.88
N ASN A 84 1.09 24.46 3.16
CA ASN A 84 0.82 25.64 2.35
C ASN A 84 0.28 25.32 0.95
N MET A 85 0.17 24.04 0.58
CA MET A 85 -0.42 23.63 -0.69
C MET A 85 -1.95 23.81 -0.69
N SER A 86 -2.52 24.10 -1.85
CA SER A 86 -3.98 24.06 -2.02
C SER A 86 -4.50 22.62 -1.86
N LYS A 87 -5.80 22.48 -1.58
CA LYS A 87 -6.44 21.17 -1.47
C LYS A 87 -6.33 20.37 -2.76
N GLU A 88 -6.41 21.03 -3.91
CA GLU A 88 -6.24 20.42 -5.23
C GLU A 88 -4.83 19.87 -5.40
N LYS A 89 -3.81 20.65 -5.01
CA LYS A 89 -2.40 20.19 -5.08
C LYS A 89 -2.10 19.05 -4.12
N LEU A 90 -2.70 19.05 -2.94
CA LEU A 90 -2.63 17.90 -2.03
C LEU A 90 -3.30 16.65 -2.64
N SER A 91 -4.41 16.83 -3.36
CA SER A 91 -5.06 15.74 -4.10
C SER A 91 -4.15 15.20 -5.20
N ASP A 92 -3.58 16.07 -6.03
CA ASP A 92 -2.62 15.70 -7.08
C ASP A 92 -1.44 14.91 -6.49
N LEU A 93 -0.93 15.34 -5.33
CA LEU A 93 0.17 14.67 -4.64
C LEU A 93 -0.23 13.29 -4.13
N MET A 94 -1.45 13.12 -3.60
CA MET A 94 -1.98 11.81 -3.21
C MET A 94 -2.10 10.88 -4.42
N ASP A 95 -2.58 11.38 -5.55
CA ASP A 95 -2.75 10.57 -6.77
C ASP A 95 -1.38 10.15 -7.33
N CYS A 96 -0.39 11.04 -7.29
CA CYS A 96 1.00 10.74 -7.63
C CYS A 96 1.59 9.66 -6.70
N ALA A 97 1.40 9.79 -5.39
CA ALA A 97 1.90 8.82 -4.42
C ALA A 97 1.29 7.43 -4.63
N ALA A 98 -0.03 7.36 -4.85
CA ALA A 98 -0.71 6.10 -5.15
C ALA A 98 -0.21 5.49 -6.48
N ALA A 99 -0.02 6.32 -7.53
CA ALA A 99 0.49 5.87 -8.81
C ALA A 99 1.92 5.31 -8.71
N ASN A 100 2.78 5.93 -7.89
CA ASN A 100 4.12 5.43 -7.61
C ASN A 100 4.09 4.10 -6.86
N TRP A 101 3.18 3.94 -5.90
CA TRP A 101 3.02 2.67 -5.19
C TRP A 101 2.69 1.51 -6.13
N ILE A 102 1.68 1.66 -6.99
CA ILE A 102 1.30 0.58 -7.91
C ILE A 102 2.35 0.32 -8.99
N ALA A 103 3.08 1.36 -9.42
CA ALA A 103 4.19 1.21 -10.34
C ALA A 103 5.33 0.40 -9.69
N ASN A 104 5.66 0.70 -8.43
CA ASN A 104 6.66 -0.05 -7.68
C ASN A 104 6.26 -1.51 -7.49
N ASP A 105 5.00 -1.78 -7.12
CA ASP A 105 4.46 -3.14 -7.00
C ASP A 105 4.62 -3.94 -8.31
N GLY A 106 4.23 -3.34 -9.44
CA GLY A 106 4.41 -3.94 -10.77
C GLY A 106 5.87 -4.17 -11.17
N VAL A 107 6.78 -3.24 -10.85
CA VAL A 107 8.22 -3.40 -11.13
C VAL A 107 8.83 -4.53 -10.31
N TRP A 108 8.48 -4.66 -9.04
CA TRP A 108 8.91 -5.79 -8.20
C TRP A 108 8.36 -7.13 -8.73
N PHE A 109 7.09 -7.15 -9.11
CA PHE A 109 6.47 -8.33 -9.71
C PHE A 109 7.23 -8.79 -10.96
N GLN A 110 7.48 -7.85 -11.88
CA GLN A 110 8.19 -8.12 -13.13
C GLN A 110 9.63 -8.55 -12.90
N ALA A 111 10.32 -7.94 -11.94
CA ALA A 111 11.69 -8.33 -11.59
C ALA A 111 11.76 -9.82 -11.20
N VAL A 112 10.84 -10.30 -10.35
CA VAL A 112 10.77 -11.71 -9.95
C VAL A 112 10.26 -12.58 -11.10
N GLU A 113 9.27 -12.13 -11.87
CA GLU A 113 8.74 -12.88 -13.01
C GLU A 113 9.82 -13.15 -14.05
N PHE A 114 10.63 -12.15 -14.40
CA PHE A 114 11.67 -12.30 -15.41
C PHE A 114 12.84 -13.17 -14.96
N THR A 115 13.11 -13.29 -13.66
CA THR A 115 14.22 -14.11 -13.14
C THR A 115 13.79 -15.51 -12.67
N ASN A 116 12.55 -15.66 -12.19
CA ASN A 116 12.07 -16.86 -11.50
C ASN A 116 10.71 -17.38 -12.02
N GLY A 117 10.07 -16.66 -12.94
CA GLY A 117 8.80 -17.05 -13.55
C GLY A 117 7.55 -16.63 -12.77
N MET A 118 6.41 -16.78 -13.43
CA MET A 118 5.09 -16.31 -12.96
C MET A 118 4.67 -16.90 -11.60
N ILE A 119 4.97 -18.18 -11.34
CA ILE A 119 4.58 -18.86 -10.10
C ILE A 119 5.23 -18.18 -8.89
N ASP A 120 6.54 -17.93 -8.97
CA ASP A 120 7.29 -17.29 -7.89
C ASP A 120 6.87 -15.82 -7.71
N ALA A 121 6.69 -15.09 -8.81
CA ALA A 121 6.20 -13.71 -8.76
C ALA A 121 4.83 -13.61 -8.05
N LYS A 122 3.89 -14.49 -8.41
CA LYS A 122 2.57 -14.58 -7.74
C LYS A 122 2.69 -14.94 -6.26
N ARG A 123 3.51 -15.93 -5.93
CA ARG A 123 3.69 -16.35 -4.53
C ARG A 123 4.26 -15.22 -3.68
N CYS A 124 5.26 -14.50 -4.18
CA CYS A 124 5.83 -13.33 -3.52
C CYS A 124 4.80 -12.21 -3.37
N ASN A 125 4.06 -11.90 -4.44
CA ASN A 125 2.99 -10.89 -4.43
C ASN A 125 1.90 -11.22 -3.40
N ASP A 126 1.33 -12.42 -3.45
CA ASP A 126 0.21 -12.80 -2.59
C ASP A 126 0.65 -12.81 -1.11
N THR A 127 1.89 -13.23 -0.84
CA THR A 127 2.47 -13.15 0.52
C THR A 127 2.71 -11.70 0.96
N CYS A 128 3.15 -10.83 0.05
CA CYS A 128 3.28 -9.40 0.32
C CYS A 128 1.93 -8.81 0.74
N TRP A 129 0.85 -9.12 0.02
CA TRP A 129 -0.51 -8.69 0.35
C TRP A 129 -1.02 -9.23 1.68
N ALA A 130 -0.62 -10.45 2.08
CA ALA A 130 -0.93 -11.00 3.40
C ALA A 130 -0.33 -10.18 4.55
N HIS A 131 0.77 -9.46 4.30
CA HIS A 131 1.42 -8.60 5.29
C HIS A 131 1.00 -7.14 5.17
N PHE A 132 0.83 -6.64 3.94
CA PHE A 132 0.47 -5.25 3.68
C PHE A 132 -0.98 -4.95 4.07
N SER A 133 -1.93 -5.83 3.75
CA SER A 133 -3.36 -5.57 3.99
C SER A 133 -3.70 -5.35 5.47
N PRO A 134 -3.18 -6.15 6.43
CA PRO A 134 -3.37 -5.86 7.85
C PRO A 134 -2.71 -4.56 8.31
N PHE A 135 -1.52 -4.25 7.80
CA PHE A 135 -0.82 -3.00 8.11
C PHE A 135 -1.58 -1.76 7.60
N GLU A 136 -2.11 -1.84 6.38
CA GLU A 136 -2.91 -0.78 5.77
C GLU A 136 -4.21 -0.58 6.56
N ALA A 137 -4.92 -1.67 6.87
CA ALA A 137 -6.11 -1.63 7.72
C ALA A 137 -5.83 -0.99 9.08
N TRP A 138 -4.74 -1.36 9.74
CA TRP A 138 -4.32 -0.77 11.01
C TRP A 138 -4.05 0.74 10.90
N THR A 139 -3.36 1.17 9.84
CA THR A 139 -3.08 2.59 9.59
C THR A 139 -4.36 3.38 9.35
N ILE A 140 -5.26 2.86 8.52
CA ILE A 140 -6.54 3.48 8.20
C ILE A 140 -7.45 3.56 9.43
N ARG A 141 -7.56 2.48 10.23
CA ARG A 141 -8.35 2.49 11.47
C ARG A 141 -7.95 3.63 12.38
N ARG A 142 -6.65 3.84 12.54
CA ARG A 142 -6.11 4.92 13.37
C ARG A 142 -6.39 6.29 12.78
N PHE A 143 -6.20 6.46 11.47
CA PHE A 143 -6.50 7.72 10.80
C PHE A 143 -7.98 8.11 10.93
N LEU A 144 -8.88 7.12 10.85
CA LEU A 144 -10.33 7.31 10.94
C LEU A 144 -10.89 7.24 12.37
N ASN A 145 -10.04 6.98 13.37
CA ASN A 145 -10.44 6.69 14.75
C ASN A 145 -11.59 5.66 14.84
N LEU A 146 -11.47 4.56 14.09
CA LEU A 146 -12.47 3.48 14.13
C LEU A 146 -12.40 2.75 15.48
N PRO A 147 -13.56 2.42 16.10
CA PRO A 147 -13.57 1.60 17.30
C PRO A 147 -13.09 0.17 17.01
N ASP A 148 -12.93 -0.62 18.05
CA ASP A 148 -12.72 -2.06 17.89
C ASP A 148 -13.99 -2.70 17.34
N ASN A 149 -13.84 -3.62 16.39
CA ASN A 149 -14.94 -4.31 15.70
C ASN A 149 -16.03 -3.34 15.17
N PRO A 150 -15.67 -2.40 14.27
CA PRO A 150 -16.56 -1.35 13.78
C PRO A 150 -17.62 -1.87 12.79
N GLY A 151 -17.69 -3.18 12.52
CA GLY A 151 -18.66 -3.80 11.64
C GLY A 151 -18.54 -3.39 10.17
N LEU A 152 -19.60 -3.65 9.40
CA LEU A 152 -19.63 -3.41 7.95
C LEU A 152 -19.52 -1.92 7.60
N GLU A 153 -20.11 -1.03 8.38
CA GLU A 153 -20.00 0.42 8.14
C GLU A 153 -18.57 0.93 8.37
N GLY A 154 -17.88 0.37 9.37
CA GLY A 154 -16.44 0.59 9.55
C GLY A 154 -15.63 0.13 8.34
N LEU A 155 -15.93 -1.06 7.81
CA LEU A 155 -15.26 -1.59 6.62
C LEU A 155 -15.54 -0.76 5.36
N LYS A 156 -16.80 -0.36 5.11
CA LYS A 156 -17.17 0.52 3.99
C LYS A 156 -16.39 1.83 4.03
N ARG A 157 -16.27 2.45 5.21
CA ARG A 157 -15.44 3.64 5.40
C ARG A 157 -13.98 3.33 5.09
N ALA A 158 -13.41 2.29 5.70
CA ALA A 158 -11.99 1.95 5.54
C ALA A 158 -11.59 1.65 4.08
N LEU A 159 -12.45 0.98 3.30
CA LEU A 159 -12.20 0.68 1.89
C LEU A 159 -12.01 1.94 1.02
N ASN A 160 -12.56 3.09 1.42
CA ASN A 160 -12.37 4.37 0.71
C ASN A 160 -11.02 5.05 1.01
N PHE A 161 -10.27 4.56 1.99
CA PHE A 161 -8.97 5.11 2.40
C PHE A 161 -7.79 4.21 2.01
N ARG A 162 -8.06 3.07 1.36
CA ARG A 162 -6.99 2.22 0.80
C ARG A 162 -6.26 2.95 -0.32
N ILE A 163 -4.97 2.71 -0.47
CA ILE A 163 -4.12 3.44 -1.41
C ILE A 163 -4.60 3.28 -2.86
N TYR A 164 -5.08 2.09 -3.25
CA TYR A 164 -5.61 1.88 -4.59
C TYR A 164 -6.95 2.57 -4.84
N ALA A 165 -7.70 2.95 -3.79
CA ALA A 165 -9.00 3.61 -3.95
C ALA A 165 -8.85 4.98 -4.63
N ARG A 166 -7.64 5.56 -4.59
CA ARG A 166 -7.26 6.76 -5.35
C ARG A 166 -7.08 6.52 -6.84
N LEU A 167 -6.80 5.28 -7.24
CA LEU A 167 -6.43 4.93 -8.62
C LEU A 167 -7.56 4.28 -9.41
N ASN A 168 -8.58 3.81 -8.70
CA ASN A 168 -9.60 2.91 -9.20
C ASN A 168 -10.99 3.47 -8.92
N THR A 169 -11.97 3.07 -9.72
CA THR A 169 -13.38 3.38 -9.47
C THR A 169 -14.03 2.19 -8.79
N GLN A 170 -14.69 2.43 -7.67
CA GLN A 170 -15.28 1.39 -6.83
C GLN A 170 -16.71 1.76 -6.40
N SER A 171 -17.54 0.74 -6.20
CA SER A 171 -18.91 0.90 -5.72
C SER A 171 -19.23 -0.13 -4.64
N VAL A 172 -20.20 0.23 -3.78
CA VAL A 172 -20.74 -0.60 -2.73
C VAL A 172 -22.23 -0.77 -2.96
N ILE A 173 -22.71 -1.99 -2.89
CA ILE A 173 -24.12 -2.36 -3.03
C ILE A 173 -24.51 -3.12 -1.77
N ASP A 174 -25.55 -2.65 -1.08
CA ASP A 174 -26.11 -3.41 0.04
C ASP A 174 -26.73 -4.71 -0.47
N ASP A 175 -26.40 -5.83 0.17
CA ASP A 175 -26.76 -7.19 -0.27
C ASP A 175 -27.74 -7.83 0.72
N SER A 176 -27.52 -7.62 2.02
CA SER A 176 -28.43 -7.99 3.09
C SER A 176 -28.19 -7.11 4.33
N PRO A 177 -28.98 -7.24 5.43
CA PRO A 177 -28.68 -6.52 6.68
C PRO A 177 -27.28 -6.80 7.23
N ASN A 178 -26.71 -7.97 6.93
CA ASN A 178 -25.41 -8.42 7.43
C ASN A 178 -24.38 -8.62 6.30
N SER A 179 -24.61 -8.07 5.09
CA SER A 179 -23.64 -8.15 4.00
C SER A 179 -23.73 -7.00 3.00
N PHE A 180 -22.61 -6.71 2.36
CA PHE A 180 -22.57 -5.85 1.17
C PHE A 180 -21.62 -6.41 0.11
N ILE A 181 -21.85 -6.00 -1.13
CA ILE A 181 -21.00 -6.31 -2.28
C ILE A 181 -20.16 -5.08 -2.61
N PHE A 182 -18.85 -5.26 -2.61
CA PHE A 182 -17.89 -4.30 -3.12
C PHE A 182 -17.51 -4.66 -4.56
N ARG A 183 -17.57 -3.69 -5.47
CA ARG A 183 -17.19 -3.87 -6.87
C ARG A 183 -16.04 -2.94 -7.23
N MET A 184 -15.05 -3.51 -7.91
CA MET A 184 -14.00 -2.77 -8.59
C MET A 184 -14.46 -2.50 -10.02
N ASN A 185 -15.13 -1.37 -10.23
CA ASN A 185 -15.68 -0.99 -11.53
C ASN A 185 -14.56 -0.74 -12.56
N GLU A 186 -13.55 0.03 -12.16
CA GLU A 186 -12.36 0.27 -12.99
C GLU A 186 -11.10 -0.08 -12.19
N CYS A 187 -10.24 -0.91 -12.76
CA CYS A 187 -8.97 -1.31 -12.16
C CYS A 187 -7.81 -0.83 -13.03
N ARG A 188 -6.97 0.07 -12.52
CA ARG A 188 -5.84 0.65 -13.28
C ARG A 188 -4.96 -0.41 -13.96
N VAL A 189 -4.71 -1.53 -13.31
CA VAL A 189 -3.92 -2.65 -13.85
C VAL A 189 -4.64 -3.31 -15.03
N GLN A 190 -5.90 -3.69 -14.86
CA GLN A 190 -6.67 -4.34 -15.92
C GLN A 190 -6.95 -3.39 -17.09
N SER A 191 -7.34 -2.15 -16.82
CA SER A 191 -7.54 -1.14 -17.86
C SER A 191 -6.24 -0.87 -18.63
N ALA A 192 -5.07 -0.92 -17.98
CA ALA A 192 -3.78 -0.84 -18.67
C ALA A 192 -3.47 -2.05 -19.56
N ARG A 193 -3.86 -3.27 -19.16
CA ARG A 193 -3.71 -4.49 -19.97
C ARG A 193 -4.66 -4.50 -21.16
N LYS A 194 -5.93 -4.14 -20.94
CA LYS A 194 -6.94 -3.98 -22.00
C LYS A 194 -6.48 -3.00 -23.08
N ARG A 195 -5.91 -1.84 -22.71
CA ARG A 195 -5.31 -0.88 -23.67
C ARG A 195 -4.16 -1.46 -24.50
N LYS A 196 -3.45 -2.46 -23.98
CA LYS A 196 -2.37 -3.16 -24.67
C LYS A 196 -2.83 -4.40 -25.43
N GLY A 197 -4.14 -4.69 -25.46
CA GLY A 197 -4.68 -5.91 -26.07
C GLY A 197 -4.25 -7.19 -25.36
N LEU A 198 -3.91 -7.11 -24.06
CA LEU A 198 -3.53 -8.25 -23.24
C LEU A 198 -4.76 -8.76 -22.47
N ASP A 199 -4.82 -10.08 -22.27
CA ASP A 199 -5.81 -10.71 -21.39
C ASP A 199 -5.73 -10.14 -19.97
N ASP A 200 -6.83 -10.19 -19.23
CA ASP A 200 -6.87 -9.76 -17.84
C ASP A 200 -5.83 -10.52 -17.00
N TYR A 201 -5.17 -9.78 -16.11
CA TYR A 201 -4.22 -10.37 -15.19
C TYR A 201 -4.96 -11.25 -14.17
N PRO A 202 -4.55 -12.51 -13.94
CA PRO A 202 -5.26 -13.44 -13.05
C PRO A 202 -5.06 -13.09 -11.56
N CYS A 203 -5.61 -11.98 -11.07
CA CYS A 203 -5.41 -11.46 -9.72
C CYS A 203 -6.22 -12.14 -8.61
N LYS A 204 -7.08 -13.11 -8.90
CA LYS A 204 -7.97 -13.75 -7.90
C LYS A 204 -7.25 -14.25 -6.65
N SER A 205 -6.10 -14.92 -6.77
CA SER A 205 -5.37 -15.45 -5.61
C SER A 205 -4.90 -14.33 -4.68
N GLY A 206 -4.31 -13.28 -5.24
CA GLY A 206 -3.91 -12.08 -4.49
C GLY A 206 -5.11 -11.37 -3.88
N GLY A 207 -6.19 -11.19 -4.64
CA GLY A 207 -7.43 -10.59 -4.14
C GLY A 207 -8.03 -11.36 -2.96
N MET A 208 -8.04 -12.70 -3.02
CA MET A 208 -8.54 -13.54 -1.91
C MET A 208 -7.76 -13.29 -0.62
N VAL A 209 -6.44 -13.15 -0.71
CA VAL A 209 -5.60 -12.81 0.44
C VAL A 209 -5.88 -11.37 0.88
N GLU A 210 -5.78 -10.43 -0.04
CA GLU A 210 -5.87 -9.00 0.19
C GLU A 210 -7.18 -8.60 0.90
N TYR A 211 -8.32 -8.89 0.28
CA TYR A 211 -9.62 -8.46 0.80
C TYR A 211 -9.99 -9.17 2.10
N THR A 212 -9.67 -10.47 2.21
CA THR A 212 -9.92 -11.24 3.44
C THR A 212 -9.10 -10.70 4.61
N TYR A 213 -7.80 -10.48 4.40
CA TYR A 213 -6.91 -10.04 5.48
C TYR A 213 -7.20 -8.58 5.86
N PHE A 214 -7.51 -7.73 4.89
CA PHE A 214 -7.93 -6.35 5.17
C PHE A 214 -9.22 -6.33 6.00
N ALA A 215 -10.29 -7.00 5.53
CA ALA A 215 -11.59 -6.98 6.19
C ALA A 215 -11.53 -7.54 7.61
N ARG A 216 -10.83 -8.67 7.80
CA ARG A 216 -10.61 -9.27 9.13
C ARG A 216 -9.80 -8.38 10.07
N SER A 217 -8.90 -7.57 9.53
CA SER A 217 -8.12 -6.61 10.34
C SER A 217 -8.92 -5.36 10.71
N ILE A 218 -10.00 -5.06 9.97
CA ILE A 218 -10.98 -4.06 10.37
C ILE A 218 -11.88 -4.61 11.47
N ASP A 219 -12.49 -5.78 11.23
CA ASP A 219 -13.34 -6.49 12.19
C ASP A 219 -13.18 -8.00 11.99
N SER A 220 -12.76 -8.70 13.03
CA SER A 220 -12.37 -10.12 12.93
C SER A 220 -13.52 -11.07 12.61
N ARG A 221 -14.76 -10.61 12.78
CA ARG A 221 -16.01 -11.34 12.50
C ARG A 221 -16.41 -11.30 11.03
N ILE A 222 -15.78 -10.43 10.23
CA ILE A 222 -16.12 -10.30 8.81
C ILE A 222 -15.53 -11.46 8.01
N ILE A 223 -16.39 -12.13 7.24
CA ILE A 223 -16.02 -13.12 6.24
C ILE A 223 -16.08 -12.48 4.86
N THR A 224 -15.13 -12.84 4.00
CA THR A 224 -15.02 -12.35 2.62
C THR A 224 -15.26 -13.50 1.64
N GLU A 225 -16.13 -13.28 0.66
CA GLU A 225 -16.39 -14.21 -0.44
C GLU A 225 -16.07 -13.53 -1.78
N CYS A 226 -15.35 -14.22 -2.66
CA CYS A 226 -15.15 -13.76 -4.03
C CYS A 226 -16.40 -14.08 -4.86
N ILE A 227 -17.03 -13.05 -5.43
CA ILE A 227 -18.12 -13.23 -6.41
C ILE A 227 -17.53 -13.48 -7.80
N GLY A 228 -16.48 -12.75 -8.15
CA GLY A 228 -15.74 -12.94 -9.39
C GLY A 228 -14.48 -12.09 -9.41
N CYS A 229 -13.40 -12.64 -9.94
CA CYS A 229 -12.14 -11.93 -10.14
C CYS A 229 -11.32 -12.68 -11.21
N PRO A 230 -10.65 -12.00 -12.16
CA PRO A 230 -9.80 -12.63 -13.14
C PRO A 230 -8.88 -13.69 -12.52
N PRO A 231 -8.80 -14.89 -13.11
CA PRO A 231 -9.22 -15.25 -14.47
C PRO A 231 -10.68 -15.69 -14.60
N ASP A 232 -11.50 -15.56 -13.55
CA ASP A 232 -12.93 -15.81 -13.68
C ASP A 232 -13.54 -14.89 -14.75
N ARG A 233 -14.58 -15.37 -15.44
CA ARG A 233 -15.39 -14.50 -16.28
C ARG A 233 -16.11 -13.48 -15.41
N HIS A 234 -16.13 -12.23 -15.86
CA HIS A 234 -16.84 -11.13 -15.22
C HIS A 234 -17.61 -10.33 -16.28
N PRO A 235 -18.67 -9.62 -15.89
CA PRO A 235 -19.38 -8.70 -16.77
C PRO A 235 -18.55 -7.45 -17.09
N GLU A 236 -19.06 -6.59 -17.98
CA GLU A 236 -18.35 -5.38 -18.39
C GLU A 236 -18.35 -4.27 -17.34
N ASP A 237 -19.26 -4.31 -16.35
CA ASP A 237 -19.46 -3.24 -15.36
C ASP A 237 -18.49 -3.29 -14.16
N TRP A 238 -17.73 -4.37 -14.00
CA TRP A 238 -16.67 -4.50 -13.00
C TRP A 238 -15.67 -5.59 -13.35
N PHE A 239 -14.43 -5.42 -12.87
CA PHE A 239 -13.37 -6.41 -12.99
C PHE A 239 -13.37 -7.43 -11.84
N CYS A 240 -13.61 -7.00 -10.61
CA CYS A 240 -13.80 -7.93 -9.50
C CYS A 240 -14.89 -7.49 -8.53
N ALA A 241 -15.50 -8.47 -7.87
CA ALA A 241 -16.56 -8.27 -6.90
C ALA A 241 -16.37 -9.17 -5.68
N TRP A 242 -16.59 -8.60 -4.51
CA TRP A 242 -16.34 -9.23 -3.21
C TRP A 242 -17.54 -9.01 -2.30
N ARG A 243 -18.06 -10.08 -1.71
CA ARG A 243 -19.09 -9.99 -0.68
C ARG A 243 -18.42 -10.01 0.69
N PHE A 244 -18.75 -9.04 1.53
CA PHE A 244 -18.36 -9.01 2.93
C PHE A 244 -19.57 -9.32 3.78
N ILE A 245 -19.43 -10.27 4.72
CA ILE A 245 -20.51 -10.76 5.57
C ILE A 245 -20.07 -10.61 7.02
N LEU A 246 -20.87 -9.95 7.85
CA LEU A 246 -20.64 -9.93 9.29
C LEU A 246 -21.27 -11.16 9.92
N LYS A 247 -20.46 -11.99 10.60
CA LYS A 247 -20.98 -13.07 11.45
C LYS A 247 -21.31 -12.55 12.83
N GLU A 248 -22.30 -13.17 13.46
CA GLU A 248 -22.66 -12.96 14.87
C GLU A 248 -21.46 -13.23 15.79
#